data_AF-A0A414NZG9-F1
#
_entry.id   AF-A0A414NZG9-F1
#
_cell.length_a   1.000
_cell.length_b   1.000
_cell.length_c   1.000
_cell.angle_alpha   90.00
_cell.angle_beta   90.00
_cell.angle_gamma   90.00
#
_symmetry.space_group_name_H-M   'P 1'
#
loop_
_entity.id
_entity.type
_entity.pdbx_description
1 polymer ?
#
loop_
_entity_poly.entity_id
_entity_poly.type
_entity_poly.pdbx_seq_one_letter_code
_entity_poly.pdbx_strand_id
1 'polypeptide(L)'
;MIRRIPMKPMNEADFAKKRDEVLQAMIAFDAGDAKRIQHFLKVYTYAALLGRQEGLPSAVRQTLELAVILHDIGIHAAEAKYGSPAGIYQEKEGPAPARELLENVSGIPEDMIERICFLIGHHHTYKDVDGADYQLLLEADFLVNAYEDGLSPKALTTFRKKVFRTASGTAMLNAIYGLPE
;
A
#
# COMPACT_ATOMS: atom_id res chain seq x y z
N MET A 1 28.83 0.30 8.57
CA MET A 1 27.87 -0.08 7.52
C MET A 1 27.27 -1.43 7.93
N ILE A 2 26.13 -1.42 8.62
CA ILE A 2 25.48 -2.68 9.05
C ILE A 2 24.92 -3.30 7.77
N ARG A 3 25.48 -4.43 7.33
CA ARG A 3 24.90 -5.22 6.24
C ARG A 3 23.53 -5.70 6.71
N ARG A 4 22.45 -5.04 6.29
CA ARG A 4 21.10 -5.58 6.44
C ARG A 4 21.09 -6.92 5.72
N ILE A 5 20.79 -7.99 6.44
CA ILE A 5 20.58 -9.31 5.85
C ILE A 5 19.41 -9.14 4.85
N PRO A 6 19.54 -9.63 3.61
CA PRO A 6 18.45 -9.52 2.65
C PRO A 6 17.24 -10.29 3.18
N MET A 7 16.09 -9.60 3.21
CA MET A 7 14.82 -10.16 3.66
C MET A 7 14.49 -11.41 2.84
N LYS A 8 14.19 -12.51 3.54
CA LYS A 8 13.85 -13.78 2.88
C LYS A 8 12.36 -13.77 2.53
N PRO A 9 12.00 -14.21 1.31
CA PRO A 9 10.59 -14.38 0.97
C PRO A 9 10.00 -15.52 1.78
N MET A 10 8.72 -15.42 2.07
CA MET A 10 7.92 -16.58 2.43
C MET A 10 7.71 -17.46 1.21
N ASN A 11 7.51 -18.76 1.46
CA ASN A 11 6.95 -19.67 0.46
C ASN A 11 5.62 -19.10 -0.07
N GLU A 12 5.37 -19.19 -1.38
CA GLU A 12 4.17 -18.64 -2.03
C GLU A 12 2.86 -19.20 -1.47
N ALA A 13 2.80 -20.49 -1.11
CA ALA A 13 1.61 -21.09 -0.53
C ALA A 13 1.34 -20.58 0.91
N ASP A 14 2.39 -20.46 1.72
CA ASP A 14 2.27 -19.88 3.07
C ASP A 14 1.91 -18.41 2.99
N PHE A 15 2.53 -17.67 2.06
CA PHE A 15 2.25 -16.26 1.84
C PHE A 15 0.80 -16.04 1.42
N ALA A 16 0.27 -16.82 0.49
CA ALA A 16 -1.13 -16.72 0.08
C ALA A 16 -2.08 -16.89 1.28
N LYS A 17 -1.82 -17.86 2.15
CA LYS A 17 -2.59 -18.06 3.38
C LYS A 17 -2.48 -16.85 4.32
N LYS A 18 -1.26 -16.34 4.55
CA LYS A 18 -1.06 -15.17 5.44
C LYS A 18 -1.68 -13.90 4.90
N ARG A 19 -1.60 -13.68 3.60
CA ARG A 19 -2.28 -12.57 2.93
C ARG A 19 -3.79 -12.65 3.11
N ASP A 20 -4.39 -13.82 2.95
CA ASP A 20 -5.82 -14.00 3.14
C ASP A 20 -6.24 -13.80 4.62
N GLU A 21 -5.41 -14.22 5.58
CA GLU A 21 -5.59 -13.94 7.01
C GLU A 21 -5.50 -12.42 7.32
N VAL A 22 -4.52 -11.71 6.73
CA VAL A 22 -4.38 -10.25 6.87
C VAL A 22 -5.57 -9.51 6.24
N LEU A 23 -6.03 -9.95 5.05
CA LEU A 23 -7.24 -9.40 4.41
C LEU A 23 -8.46 -9.53 5.31
N GLN A 24 -8.70 -10.72 5.88
CA GLN A 24 -9.83 -10.95 6.77
C GLN A 24 -9.71 -10.10 8.05
N ALA A 25 -8.51 -10.01 8.63
CA ALA A 25 -8.27 -9.19 9.81
C ALA A 25 -8.51 -7.70 9.54
N MET A 26 -8.05 -7.17 8.40
CA MET A 26 -8.26 -5.77 8.02
C MET A 26 -9.74 -5.47 7.73
N ILE A 27 -10.46 -6.38 7.06
CA ILE A 27 -11.91 -6.25 6.86
C ILE A 27 -12.66 -6.20 8.21
N ALA A 28 -12.25 -7.03 9.17
CA ALA A 28 -12.83 -7.04 10.51
C ALA A 28 -12.46 -5.79 11.31
N PHE A 29 -11.25 -5.26 11.13
CA PHE A 29 -10.80 -4.00 11.72
C PHE A 29 -11.68 -2.83 11.25
N ASP A 30 -11.94 -2.75 9.95
CA ASP A 30 -12.79 -1.72 9.33
C ASP A 30 -14.29 -2.04 9.35
N ALA A 31 -14.75 -2.89 10.29
CA ALA A 31 -16.15 -3.33 10.32
C ALA A 31 -17.13 -2.14 10.35
N GLY A 32 -18.04 -2.12 9.36
CA GLY A 32 -19.01 -1.04 9.17
C GLY A 32 -18.57 0.05 8.19
N ASP A 33 -17.32 0.01 7.71
CA ASP A 33 -16.78 0.97 6.75
C ASP A 33 -16.57 0.34 5.36
N ALA A 34 -17.68 0.04 4.69
CA ALA A 34 -17.65 -0.57 3.37
C ALA A 34 -16.87 0.25 2.33
N LYS A 35 -16.80 1.58 2.49
CA LYS A 35 -16.05 2.46 1.58
C LYS A 35 -14.56 2.16 1.68
N ARG A 36 -13.99 2.19 2.89
CA ARG A 36 -12.56 1.96 3.13
C ARG A 36 -12.15 0.52 2.81
N ILE A 37 -13.02 -0.44 3.12
CA ILE A 37 -12.82 -1.84 2.74
C ILE A 37 -12.70 -2.00 1.21
N GLN A 38 -13.61 -1.40 0.45
CA GLN A 38 -13.56 -1.46 -1.01
C GLN A 38 -12.34 -0.73 -1.57
N HIS A 39 -11.93 0.38 -0.95
CA HIS A 39 -10.74 1.13 -1.32
C HIS A 39 -9.49 0.23 -1.28
N PHE A 40 -9.11 -0.30 -0.12
CA PHE A 40 -7.86 -1.08 -0.03
C PHE A 40 -7.89 -2.37 -0.84
N LEU A 41 -9.07 -3.00 -1.04
CA LEU A 41 -9.20 -4.19 -1.89
C LEU A 41 -8.85 -3.90 -3.36
N LYS A 42 -9.29 -2.74 -3.87
CA LYS A 42 -8.92 -2.27 -5.22
C LYS A 42 -7.43 -1.95 -5.29
N VAL A 43 -6.91 -1.21 -4.30
CA VAL A 43 -5.48 -0.83 -4.28
C VAL A 43 -4.60 -2.08 -4.24
N TYR A 44 -4.91 -3.05 -3.38
CA TYR A 44 -4.22 -4.34 -3.29
C TYR A 44 -4.19 -5.06 -4.64
N THR A 45 -5.33 -5.11 -5.33
CA THR A 45 -5.43 -5.78 -6.64
C THR A 45 -4.50 -5.14 -7.67
N TYR A 46 -4.46 -3.80 -7.74
CA TYR A 46 -3.55 -3.08 -8.62
C TYR A 46 -2.09 -3.31 -8.21
N ALA A 47 -1.74 -3.11 -6.95
CA ALA A 47 -0.38 -3.27 -6.45
C ALA A 47 0.18 -4.67 -6.72
N ALA A 48 -0.63 -5.72 -6.49
CA ALA A 48 -0.23 -7.10 -6.76
C ALA A 48 0.01 -7.35 -8.26
N LEU A 49 -0.82 -6.78 -9.15
CA LEU A 49 -0.63 -6.86 -10.59
C LEU A 49 0.64 -6.12 -11.03
N LEU A 50 0.80 -4.87 -10.63
CA LEU A 50 1.94 -4.03 -11.00
C LEU A 50 3.25 -4.62 -10.47
N GLY A 51 3.28 -5.11 -9.23
CA GLY A 51 4.45 -5.77 -8.66
C GLY A 51 4.91 -7.00 -9.45
N ARG A 52 3.98 -7.77 -10.03
CA ARG A 52 4.32 -8.88 -10.94
C ARG A 52 4.81 -8.38 -12.30
N GLN A 53 4.20 -7.32 -12.85
CA GLN A 53 4.60 -6.75 -14.14
C GLN A 53 6.00 -6.10 -14.09
N GLU A 54 6.36 -5.48 -12.97
CA GLU A 54 7.72 -4.96 -12.72
C GLU A 54 8.73 -6.05 -12.35
N GLY A 55 8.30 -7.32 -12.23
CA GLY A 55 9.19 -8.42 -11.88
C GLY A 55 9.82 -8.29 -10.49
N LEU A 56 9.06 -7.76 -9.51
CA LEU A 56 9.58 -7.59 -8.16
C LEU A 56 10.03 -8.93 -7.56
N PRO A 57 11.18 -8.96 -6.84
CA PRO A 57 11.56 -10.12 -6.04
C PRO A 57 10.46 -10.48 -5.05
N SER A 58 10.20 -11.78 -4.82
CA SER A 58 9.08 -12.23 -3.98
C SER A 58 9.02 -11.56 -2.62
N ALA A 59 10.16 -11.35 -1.94
CA ALA A 59 10.17 -10.71 -0.62
C ALA A 59 9.64 -9.26 -0.68
N VAL A 60 10.02 -8.51 -1.71
CA VAL A 60 9.58 -7.12 -1.94
C VAL A 60 8.11 -7.09 -2.34
N ARG A 61 7.68 -8.00 -3.23
CA ARG A 61 6.28 -8.12 -3.64
C ARG A 61 5.36 -8.47 -2.47
N GLN A 62 5.76 -9.44 -1.66
CA GLN A 62 5.00 -9.90 -0.49
C GLN A 62 4.84 -8.76 0.53
N THR A 63 5.91 -8.00 0.75
CA THR A 63 5.89 -6.79 1.58
C THR A 63 4.94 -5.73 1.03
N LEU A 64 5.01 -5.42 -0.27
CA LEU A 64 4.12 -4.49 -0.94
C LEU A 64 2.64 -4.91 -0.77
N GLU A 65 2.33 -6.17 -1.05
CA GLU A 65 0.96 -6.68 -1.00
C GLU A 65 0.35 -6.53 0.41
N LEU A 66 1.09 -6.89 1.47
CA LEU A 66 0.61 -6.71 2.85
C LEU A 66 0.56 -5.24 3.27
N ALA A 67 1.53 -4.42 2.86
CA ALA A 67 1.54 -2.99 3.18
C ALA A 67 0.35 -2.27 2.56
N VAL A 68 -0.01 -2.59 1.32
CA VAL A 68 -1.18 -2.00 0.65
C VAL A 68 -2.50 -2.43 1.31
N ILE A 69 -2.63 -3.66 1.77
CA ILE A 69 -3.84 -4.07 2.49
C ILE A 69 -4.06 -3.20 3.74
N LEU A 70 -2.97 -2.79 4.40
CA LEU A 70 -2.99 -2.09 5.68
C LEU A 70 -2.72 -0.58 5.58
N HIS A 71 -2.52 -0.01 4.38
CA HIS A 71 -1.93 1.34 4.26
C HIS A 71 -2.74 2.43 4.98
N ASP A 72 -4.06 2.37 4.89
CA ASP A 72 -4.99 3.32 5.51
C ASP A 72 -5.45 2.94 6.93
N ILE A 73 -4.86 1.92 7.57
CA ILE A 73 -5.29 1.45 8.91
C ILE A 73 -5.26 2.54 9.99
N GLY A 74 -4.48 3.60 9.78
CA GLY A 74 -4.39 4.75 10.68
C GLY A 74 -5.60 5.70 10.64
N ILE A 75 -6.51 5.57 9.67
CA ILE A 75 -7.54 6.59 9.39
C ILE A 75 -8.55 6.78 10.52
N HIS A 76 -9.06 5.72 11.15
CA HIS A 76 -10.02 5.87 12.26
C HIS A 76 -9.37 6.50 13.49
N ALA A 77 -8.13 6.14 13.79
CA ALA A 77 -7.37 6.75 14.87
C ALA A 77 -7.09 8.23 14.60
N ALA A 78 -6.79 8.57 13.34
CA ALA A 78 -6.61 9.96 12.91
C ALA A 78 -7.89 10.79 13.09
N GLU A 79 -9.04 10.25 12.65
CA GLU A 79 -10.34 10.89 12.83
C GLU A 79 -10.71 11.05 14.31
N ALA A 80 -10.52 10.01 15.13
CA ALA A 80 -10.86 10.05 16.55
C ALA A 80 -9.98 11.02 17.35
N LYS A 81 -8.67 11.09 17.06
CA LYS A 81 -7.71 11.91 17.84
C LYS A 81 -7.61 13.35 17.35
N TYR A 82 -7.73 13.58 16.04
CA TYR A 82 -7.46 14.88 15.42
C TYR A 82 -8.67 15.48 14.69
N GLY A 83 -9.79 14.74 14.60
CA GLY A 83 -10.97 15.18 13.83
C GLY A 83 -10.70 15.29 12.33
N SER A 84 -9.69 14.59 11.81
CA SER A 84 -9.24 14.71 10.42
C SER A 84 -8.63 13.41 9.89
N PRO A 85 -8.98 12.98 8.66
CA PRO A 85 -8.34 11.86 7.98
C PRO A 85 -7.09 12.29 7.20
N ALA A 86 -6.47 13.44 7.50
CA ALA A 86 -5.32 13.93 6.75
C ALA A 86 -4.14 12.93 6.79
N GLY A 87 -3.45 12.77 5.66
CA GLY A 87 -2.39 11.77 5.49
C GLY A 87 -1.31 11.79 6.58
N ILE A 88 -0.89 12.97 7.03
CA ILE A 88 0.10 13.12 8.11
C ILE A 88 -0.33 12.45 9.43
N TYR A 89 -1.63 12.41 9.72
CA TYR A 89 -2.15 11.74 10.90
C TYR A 89 -2.29 10.24 10.67
N GLN A 90 -2.64 9.82 9.46
CA GLN A 90 -2.69 8.40 9.12
C GLN A 90 -1.29 7.77 9.20
N GLU A 91 -0.28 8.42 8.61
CA GLU A 91 1.13 8.03 8.69
C GLU A 91 1.63 7.94 10.14
N LYS A 92 1.15 8.84 11.01
CA LYS A 92 1.51 8.83 12.42
C LYS A 92 0.85 7.70 13.20
N GLU A 93 -0.44 7.44 12.93
CA GLU A 93 -1.26 6.52 13.74
C GLU A 93 -1.31 5.10 13.17
N GLY A 94 -0.97 4.88 11.90
CA GLY A 94 -1.06 3.59 11.20
C GLY A 94 0.00 2.54 11.57
N PRO A 95 1.29 2.87 11.79
CA PRO A 95 2.31 1.85 12.02
C PRO A 95 2.07 0.95 13.25
N ALA A 96 1.55 1.52 14.35
CA ALA A 96 1.30 0.76 15.58
C ALA A 96 0.20 -0.32 15.42
N PRO A 97 -1.03 0.00 14.97
CA PRO A 97 -2.06 -1.02 14.74
C PRO A 97 -1.69 -2.00 13.61
N ALA A 98 -0.95 -1.56 12.58
CA ALA A 98 -0.46 -2.46 11.54
C ALA A 98 0.45 -3.55 12.11
N ARG A 99 1.41 -3.16 12.96
CA ARG A 99 2.29 -4.10 13.66
C ARG A 99 1.49 -5.10 14.49
N GLU A 100 0.57 -4.61 15.32
CA GLU A 100 -0.27 -5.46 16.17
C GLU A 100 -1.06 -6.49 15.35
N LEU A 101 -1.68 -6.05 14.24
CA LEU A 101 -2.43 -6.94 13.35
C LEU A 101 -1.53 -8.01 12.71
N LEU A 102 -0.35 -7.64 12.22
CA LEU A 102 0.60 -8.57 11.60
C LEU A 102 1.18 -9.58 12.61
N GLU A 103 1.49 -9.14 13.82
CA GLU A 103 1.96 -10.00 14.91
C GLU A 103 0.88 -11.02 15.32
N ASN A 104 -0.40 -10.61 15.34
CA ASN A 104 -1.54 -11.48 15.64
C ASN A 104 -1.81 -12.53 14.55
N VAL A 105 -1.56 -12.22 13.26
CA VAL A 105 -1.67 -13.20 12.17
C VAL A 105 -0.59 -14.31 12.27
N SER A 106 0.51 -14.05 12.97
CA SER A 106 1.63 -14.96 13.26
C SER A 106 2.36 -15.50 12.02
N GLY A 107 3.68 -15.72 12.13
CA GLY A 107 4.49 -16.30 11.05
C GLY A 107 4.88 -15.33 9.92
N ILE A 108 4.57 -14.04 10.08
CA ILE A 108 5.11 -12.97 9.24
C ILE A 108 6.50 -12.57 9.79
N PRO A 109 7.56 -12.55 8.96
CA PRO A 109 8.90 -12.21 9.42
C PRO A 109 9.01 -10.78 9.98
N GLU A 110 9.79 -10.60 11.05
CA GLU A 110 9.95 -9.29 11.72
C GLU A 110 10.49 -8.19 10.78
N ASP A 111 11.45 -8.51 9.93
CA ASP A 111 12.01 -7.56 8.95
C ASP A 111 10.97 -7.12 7.90
N MET A 112 10.03 -8.01 7.55
CA MET A 112 8.88 -7.68 6.72
C MET A 112 7.90 -6.76 7.48
N ILE A 113 7.59 -7.05 8.74
CA ILE A 113 6.72 -6.20 9.58
C ILE A 113 7.32 -4.80 9.73
N GLU A 114 8.62 -4.69 10.02
CA GLU A 114 9.32 -3.41 10.10
C GLU A 114 9.21 -2.61 8.80
N ARG A 115 9.40 -3.27 7.65
CA ARG A 115 9.28 -2.62 6.35
C ARG A 115 7.84 -2.21 6.04
N ILE A 116 6.86 -3.05 6.35
CA ILE A 116 5.43 -2.71 6.18
C ILE A 116 5.08 -1.49 7.04
N CYS A 117 5.47 -1.47 8.32
CA CYS A 117 5.24 -0.33 9.20
C CYS A 117 5.91 0.95 8.68
N PHE A 118 7.12 0.84 8.10
CA PHE A 118 7.77 1.96 7.43
C PHE A 118 6.94 2.46 6.25
N LEU A 119 6.47 1.58 5.36
CA LEU A 119 5.66 1.98 4.21
C LEU A 119 4.36 2.68 4.64
N ILE A 120 3.65 2.12 5.62
CA ILE A 120 2.43 2.71 6.21
C ILE A 120 2.75 4.07 6.86
N GLY A 121 3.89 4.22 7.51
CA GLY A 121 4.31 5.49 8.09
C GLY A 121 4.69 6.58 7.08
N HIS A 122 4.69 6.29 5.78
CA HIS A 122 5.12 7.23 4.75
C HIS A 122 4.25 7.21 3.49
N HIS A 123 3.10 6.54 3.46
CA HIS A 123 2.30 6.37 2.24
C HIS A 123 1.66 7.66 1.68
N HIS A 124 1.71 8.78 2.41
CA HIS A 124 1.34 10.12 1.92
C HIS A 124 2.57 11.02 1.63
N THR A 125 3.77 10.45 1.70
CA THR A 125 5.04 11.15 1.50
C THR A 125 5.63 10.88 0.12
N TYR A 126 5.58 11.85 -0.79
CA TYR A 126 6.04 11.65 -2.18
C TYR A 126 7.53 11.99 -2.42
N LYS A 127 8.27 12.28 -1.35
CA LYS A 127 9.67 12.70 -1.41
C LYS A 127 10.56 11.59 -0.88
N ASP A 128 11.76 11.46 -1.45
CA ASP A 128 12.80 10.54 -0.97
C ASP A 128 12.29 9.07 -0.92
N VAL A 129 11.49 8.68 -1.93
CA VAL A 129 10.87 7.36 -2.08
C VAL A 129 11.95 6.28 -2.11
N ASP A 130 12.02 5.49 -1.06
CA ASP A 130 12.96 4.39 -0.88
C ASP A 130 12.32 3.07 -1.29
N GLY A 131 12.75 2.47 -2.41
CA GLY A 131 12.34 1.13 -2.83
C GLY A 131 11.15 1.06 -3.80
N ALA A 132 11.09 -0.04 -4.54
CA ALA A 132 10.06 -0.26 -5.57
C ALA A 132 8.69 -0.65 -4.98
N ASP A 133 8.68 -1.29 -3.81
CA ASP A 133 7.49 -1.50 -2.99
C ASP A 133 6.84 -0.16 -2.60
N TYR A 134 7.63 0.80 -2.14
CA TYR A 134 7.11 2.12 -1.80
C TYR A 134 6.56 2.85 -3.03
N GLN A 135 7.33 2.86 -4.13
CA GLN A 135 6.91 3.49 -5.37
C GLN A 135 5.58 2.91 -5.89
N LEU A 136 5.43 1.58 -5.89
CA LEU A 136 4.22 0.92 -6.37
C LEU A 136 3.03 1.07 -5.41
N LEU A 137 3.27 1.21 -4.11
CA LEU A 137 2.22 1.53 -3.15
C LEU A 137 1.59 2.90 -3.47
N LEU A 138 2.42 3.93 -3.68
CA LEU A 138 1.96 5.27 -4.05
C LEU A 138 1.22 5.30 -5.40
N GLU A 139 1.74 4.57 -6.39
CA GLU A 139 1.12 4.52 -7.72
C GLU A 139 -0.22 3.78 -7.68
N ALA A 140 -0.28 2.62 -7.04
CA ALA A 140 -1.51 1.82 -6.94
C ALA A 140 -2.61 2.55 -6.15
N ASP A 141 -2.25 3.22 -5.05
CA ASP A 141 -3.19 4.00 -4.26
C ASP A 141 -3.78 5.16 -5.10
N PHE A 142 -2.90 5.89 -5.79
CA PHE A 142 -3.35 6.96 -6.68
C PHE A 142 -4.29 6.48 -7.79
N LEU A 143 -4.09 5.28 -8.35
CA LEU A 143 -5.01 4.74 -9.36
C LEU A 143 -6.45 4.64 -8.85
N VAL A 144 -6.64 4.31 -7.57
CA VAL A 144 -7.97 4.18 -6.95
C VAL A 144 -8.49 5.54 -6.52
N ASN A 145 -7.67 6.35 -5.84
CA ASN A 145 -8.04 7.70 -5.41
C ASN A 145 -8.48 8.57 -6.59
N ALA A 146 -7.78 8.47 -7.73
CA ALA A 146 -8.15 9.19 -8.95
C ALA A 146 -9.59 8.91 -9.41
N TYR A 147 -10.06 7.68 -9.26
CA TYR A 147 -11.42 7.27 -9.62
C TYR A 147 -12.43 7.70 -8.56
N GLU A 148 -12.12 7.43 -7.28
CA GLU A 148 -13.03 7.73 -6.17
C GLU A 148 -13.27 9.22 -5.97
N ASP A 149 -12.26 10.05 -6.20
CA ASP A 149 -12.33 11.50 -6.08
C ASP A 149 -12.75 12.21 -7.38
N GLY A 150 -12.91 11.46 -8.48
CA GLY A 150 -13.30 12.02 -9.77
C GLY A 150 -12.30 13.05 -10.31
N LEU A 151 -11.00 12.76 -10.24
CA LEU A 151 -9.95 13.72 -10.58
C LEU A 151 -9.99 14.14 -12.07
N SER A 152 -9.72 15.42 -12.33
CA SER A 152 -9.67 15.95 -13.69
C SER A 152 -8.47 15.42 -14.49
N PRO A 153 -8.52 15.37 -15.84
CA PRO A 153 -7.38 14.99 -16.69
C PRO A 153 -6.09 15.78 -16.40
N LYS A 154 -6.22 17.06 -16.03
CA LYS A 154 -5.08 17.89 -15.63
C LYS A 154 -4.46 17.41 -14.31
N ALA A 155 -5.27 17.01 -13.33
CA ALA A 155 -4.79 16.46 -12.07
C ALA A 155 -4.07 15.12 -12.29
N LEU A 156 -4.67 14.22 -13.08
CA LEU A 156 -4.08 12.93 -13.45
C LEU A 156 -2.70 13.10 -14.09
N THR A 157 -2.60 13.91 -15.14
CA THR A 157 -1.34 14.15 -15.85
C THR A 157 -0.29 14.88 -15.01
N THR A 158 -0.73 15.75 -14.09
CA THR A 158 0.17 16.43 -13.14
C THR A 158 0.76 15.44 -12.15
N PHE A 159 -0.07 14.58 -11.56
CA PHE A 159 0.37 13.58 -10.60
C PHE A 159 1.26 12.53 -11.27
N ARG A 160 0.87 12.04 -12.47
CA ARG A 160 1.70 11.15 -13.30
C ARG A 160 3.13 11.68 -13.43
N LYS A 161 3.30 12.93 -13.85
CA LYS A 161 4.62 13.55 -14.02
C LYS A 161 5.39 13.64 -12.70
N LYS A 162 4.71 13.96 -11.60
CA LYS A 162 5.34 14.22 -10.31
C LYS A 162 5.69 12.96 -9.54
N VAL A 163 4.89 11.91 -9.62
CA VAL A 163 4.97 10.75 -8.71
C VAL A 163 5.23 9.45 -9.45
N PHE A 164 4.62 9.19 -10.60
CA PHE A 164 4.79 7.90 -11.29
C PHE A 164 6.22 7.74 -11.83
N ARG A 165 6.80 6.57 -11.60
CA ARG A 165 8.15 6.18 -12.03
C ARG A 165 8.19 4.81 -12.69
N THR A 166 7.28 3.90 -12.36
CA THR A 166 7.28 2.57 -12.97
C THR A 166 6.65 2.58 -14.36
N ALA A 167 7.11 1.67 -15.21
CA ALA A 167 6.59 1.53 -16.56
C ALA A 167 5.16 0.98 -16.53
N SER A 168 4.91 -0.05 -15.71
CA SER A 168 3.59 -0.66 -15.54
C SER A 168 2.59 0.32 -14.91
N GLY A 169 2.96 1.08 -13.88
CA GLY A 169 2.08 2.05 -13.25
C GLY A 169 1.68 3.16 -14.22
N THR A 170 2.64 3.69 -14.98
CA THR A 170 2.37 4.72 -16.00
C THR A 170 1.44 4.19 -17.09
N ALA A 171 1.72 2.99 -17.61
CA ALA A 171 0.87 2.34 -18.60
C ALA A 171 -0.54 2.07 -18.07
N MET A 172 -0.66 1.62 -16.81
CA MET A 172 -1.94 1.34 -16.17
C MET A 172 -2.77 2.62 -15.97
N LEU A 173 -2.15 3.70 -15.49
CA LEU A 173 -2.82 5.00 -15.37
C LEU A 173 -3.34 5.48 -16.74
N ASN A 174 -2.52 5.35 -17.79
CA ASN A 174 -2.91 5.75 -19.13
C ASN A 174 -4.08 4.90 -19.65
N ALA A 175 -4.05 3.59 -19.41
CA ALA A 175 -5.10 2.67 -19.83
C ALA A 175 -6.43 2.93 -19.12
N ILE A 176 -6.42 3.11 -17.80
CA ILE A 176 -7.64 3.33 -17.01
C ILE A 176 -8.33 4.66 -17.39
N TYR A 177 -7.54 5.71 -17.61
CA TYR A 177 -8.06 7.07 -17.79
C TYR A 177 -7.97 7.62 -19.21
N GLY A 178 -7.58 6.81 -20.20
CA GLY A 178 -7.47 7.20 -21.60
C GLY A 178 -6.47 8.34 -21.85
N LEU A 179 -5.35 8.35 -21.13
CA LEU A 179 -4.32 9.39 -21.26
C LEU A 179 -3.34 9.07 -22.39
N PRO A 180 -2.80 10.09 -23.08
CA PRO A 180 -1.71 9.88 -24.04
C PRO A 180 -0.44 9.41 -23.31
N GLU A 181 0.38 8.62 -24.00
CA GLU A 181 1.70 8.19 -23.51
C GLU A 181 2.57 9.39 -23.09
#